data_AF-A0AAV6YWC2-F1
#
_entry.id   AF-A0AAV6YWC2-F1
#
_cell.length_a   1.000
_cell.length_b   1.000
_cell.length_c   1.000
_cell.angle_alpha   90.00
_cell.angle_beta   90.00
_cell.angle_gamma   90.00
#
_symmetry.space_group_name_H-M   'P 1'
#
loop_
_entity.id
_entity.type
_entity.pdbx_description
1 polymer ?
#
loop_
_entity_poly.entity_id
_entity_poly.type
_entity_poly.pdbx_seq_one_letter_code
_entity_poly.pdbx_strand_id
1 'polypeptide(L)'
;MQLWSWYLHPLLCSYRPAAMAGRPPLRDLSGLPIVGPFADNWEIAKRFEAGEGDLLIDTYPKSGTTWVSEIVDLILHNGDTKTTQRGAIFERVPFVEFAVPGMPTGTEILETMKPPRVIKSHLPVHLVPNSFWEKKCKVIYVARNPKDVLVSYYHFYHMAVVHPDPGTFDEFLQNFIKGTVSYGPWSDHVKDWWKQRHQRNLLYLFYEDMLE
;
A
#
# COMPACT_ATOMS: atom_id res chain seq x y z
N MET A 1 -24.35 -5.57 2.21
CA MET A 1 -23.34 -5.03 1.26
C MET A 1 -22.95 -3.58 1.63
N GLN A 2 -22.60 -3.31 2.90
CA GLN A 2 -22.50 -1.96 3.47
C GLN A 2 -21.30 -1.76 4.43
N LEU A 3 -20.27 -2.61 4.35
CA LEU A 3 -19.07 -2.52 5.21
C LEU A 3 -17.90 -1.75 4.58
N TRP A 4 -18.00 -1.35 3.31
CA TRP A 4 -16.87 -0.79 2.56
C TRP A 4 -16.63 0.72 2.76
N SER A 5 -17.57 1.44 3.37
CA SER A 5 -17.54 2.91 3.46
C SER A 5 -16.74 3.47 4.65
N TRP A 6 -16.31 2.64 5.61
CA TRP A 6 -15.78 3.13 6.89
C TRP A 6 -14.24 3.12 6.99
N TYR A 7 -13.54 2.44 6.09
CA TYR A 7 -12.09 2.19 6.23
C TYR A 7 -11.19 3.13 5.43
N LEU A 8 -11.76 4.00 4.60
CA LEU A 8 -11.03 5.09 3.93
C LEU A 8 -11.53 6.41 4.51
N HIS A 9 -10.61 7.15 5.13
CA HIS A 9 -10.92 8.47 5.66
C HIS A 9 -11.47 9.36 4.53
N PRO A 10 -12.52 10.18 4.77
CA PRO A 10 -13.16 10.98 3.73
C PRO A 10 -12.16 11.77 2.89
N LEU A 11 -11.07 12.26 3.48
CA LEU A 11 -10.02 12.98 2.75
C LEU A 11 -9.46 12.16 1.58
N LEU A 12 -9.13 10.87 1.69
CA LEU A 12 -8.58 10.14 0.53
C LEU A 12 -9.60 9.88 -0.59
N CYS A 13 -10.90 9.84 -0.28
CA CYS A 13 -11.97 9.63 -1.25
C CYS A 13 -12.57 10.95 -1.81
N SER A 14 -12.48 12.05 -1.06
CA SER A 14 -13.04 13.35 -1.43
C SER A 14 -11.98 14.40 -1.78
N TYR A 15 -10.70 14.12 -1.56
CA TYR A 15 -9.61 15.02 -1.92
C TYR A 15 -9.46 15.05 -3.44
N ARG A 16 -10.06 16.07 -4.04
CA ARG A 16 -9.62 16.63 -5.31
C ARG A 16 -8.68 17.78 -4.96
N PRO A 17 -7.35 17.62 -5.07
CA PRO A 17 -6.49 18.79 -5.07
C PRO A 17 -7.01 19.70 -6.19
N ALA A 18 -7.23 20.99 -5.90
CA ALA A 18 -7.67 21.97 -6.90
C ALA A 18 -6.75 22.02 -8.14
N ALA A 19 -5.54 21.44 -8.04
CA ALA A 19 -4.55 21.31 -9.08
C ALA A 19 -4.67 20.07 -10.00
N MET A 20 -5.51 19.08 -9.70
CA MET A 20 -5.67 17.90 -10.57
C MET A 20 -6.90 18.03 -11.47
N ALA A 21 -6.67 18.50 -12.70
CA ALA A 21 -7.67 18.52 -13.75
C ALA A 21 -7.96 17.08 -14.23
N GLY A 22 -8.86 16.39 -13.53
CA GLY A 22 -9.30 15.03 -13.90
C GLY A 22 -8.44 13.91 -13.31
N ARG A 23 -8.71 12.68 -13.78
CA ARG A 23 -7.98 11.47 -13.37
C ARG A 23 -6.72 11.32 -14.22
N PRO A 24 -5.50 11.35 -13.63
CA PRO A 24 -4.26 11.27 -14.39
C PRO A 24 -4.02 9.84 -14.92
N PRO A 25 -3.29 9.68 -16.04
CA PRO A 25 -2.77 8.37 -16.43
C PRO A 25 -1.70 7.88 -15.44
N LEU A 26 -1.45 6.56 -15.43
CA LEU A 26 -0.30 5.99 -14.72
C LEU A 26 1.01 6.42 -15.40
N ARG A 27 2.10 6.45 -14.63
CA ARG A 27 3.46 6.67 -15.11
C ARG A 27 4.27 5.39 -14.99
N ASP A 28 5.24 5.23 -15.88
CA ASP A 28 6.21 4.16 -15.80
C ASP A 28 7.28 4.51 -14.76
N LEU A 29 7.46 3.61 -13.79
CA LEU A 29 8.53 3.64 -12.82
C LEU A 29 9.38 2.39 -13.01
N SER A 30 10.38 2.47 -13.90
CA SER A 30 11.28 1.36 -14.19
C SER A 30 10.55 0.09 -14.64
N GLY A 31 9.53 0.22 -15.49
CA GLY A 31 8.67 -0.89 -15.93
C GLY A 31 7.47 -1.15 -15.02
N LEU A 32 7.33 -0.46 -13.88
CA LEU A 32 6.16 -0.55 -13.01
C LEU A 32 5.16 0.58 -13.32
N PRO A 33 3.93 0.28 -13.79
CA PRO A 33 2.89 1.29 -13.87
C PRO A 33 2.45 1.73 -12.46
N ILE A 34 2.54 3.02 -12.15
CA ILE A 34 2.19 3.57 -10.83
C ILE A 34 1.50 4.93 -10.97
N VAL A 35 0.75 5.36 -9.96
CA VAL A 35 0.13 6.69 -9.96
C VAL A 35 1.18 7.79 -10.06
N GLY A 36 0.93 8.78 -10.92
CA GLY A 36 1.93 9.79 -11.32
C GLY A 36 2.64 10.49 -10.15
N PRO A 37 1.91 11.00 -9.14
CA PRO A 37 2.54 11.61 -7.97
C PRO A 37 3.52 10.71 -7.20
N PHE A 38 3.30 9.39 -7.18
CA PHE A 38 4.21 8.46 -6.49
C PHE A 38 5.49 8.25 -7.33
N ALA A 39 5.35 8.18 -8.66
CA ALA A 39 6.50 8.17 -9.56
C ALA A 39 7.34 9.46 -9.42
N ASP A 40 6.68 10.62 -9.28
CA ASP A 40 7.35 11.91 -9.16
C ASP A 40 8.13 12.06 -7.85
N ASN A 41 7.63 11.44 -6.77
CA ASN A 41 8.29 11.42 -5.47
C ASN A 41 9.30 10.27 -5.31
N TRP A 42 9.51 9.46 -6.35
CA TRP A 42 10.27 8.22 -6.25
C TRP A 42 11.70 8.42 -5.75
N GLU A 43 12.38 9.47 -6.21
CA GLU A 43 13.77 9.76 -5.83
C GLU A 43 13.94 10.00 -4.32
N ILE A 44 12.88 10.47 -3.64
CA ILE A 44 12.84 10.66 -2.20
C ILE A 44 12.48 9.33 -1.53
N ALA A 45 11.38 8.70 -1.95
CA ALA A 45 10.90 7.46 -1.36
C ALA A 45 11.93 6.32 -1.40
N LYS A 46 12.67 6.18 -2.52
CA LYS A 46 13.69 5.13 -2.68
C LYS A 46 14.92 5.30 -1.77
N ARG A 47 15.15 6.53 -1.27
CA ARG A 47 16.24 6.88 -0.34
C ARG A 47 15.79 6.86 1.11
N PHE A 48 14.56 6.40 1.38
CA PHE A 48 14.08 6.27 2.74
C PHE A 48 15.01 5.36 3.55
N GLU A 49 15.39 5.82 4.74
CA GLU A 49 16.24 5.09 5.68
C GLU A 49 15.39 4.39 6.74
N ALA A 50 15.29 3.06 6.63
CA ALA A 50 14.66 2.23 7.65
C ALA A 50 15.50 2.23 8.95
N GLY A 51 14.82 2.15 10.07
CA GLY A 51 15.41 2.02 11.40
C GLY A 51 15.51 0.56 11.84
N GLU A 52 16.39 0.29 12.80
CA GLU A 52 16.40 -1.02 13.46
C GLU A 52 15.07 -1.26 14.19
N GLY A 53 14.51 -2.44 14.00
CA GLY A 53 13.22 -2.81 14.59
C GLY A 53 11.99 -2.31 13.81
N ASP A 54 12.16 -1.51 12.76
CA ASP A 54 11.05 -1.15 11.87
C ASP A 54 10.39 -2.41 11.28
N LEU A 55 9.08 -2.32 11.11
CA LEU A 55 8.23 -3.36 10.55
C LEU A 55 7.62 -2.86 9.23
N LEU A 56 7.89 -3.57 8.15
CA LEU A 56 7.26 -3.35 6.86
C LEU A 56 6.01 -4.22 6.73
N ILE A 57 4.88 -3.61 6.42
CA ILE A 57 3.66 -4.26 5.95
C ILE A 57 3.60 -4.05 4.44
N ASP A 58 3.79 -5.12 3.68
CA ASP A 58 3.71 -5.08 2.22
C ASP A 58 2.56 -5.97 1.71
N THR A 59 1.88 -5.51 0.67
CA THR A 59 0.78 -6.25 0.06
C THR A 59 0.66 -5.83 -1.39
N TYR A 60 0.20 -6.70 -2.28
CA TYR A 60 -0.42 -6.19 -3.50
C TYR A 60 -1.67 -5.37 -3.11
N PRO A 61 -1.99 -4.24 -3.77
CA PRO A 61 -3.17 -3.45 -3.43
C PRO A 61 -4.43 -4.29 -3.25
N LYS A 62 -5.21 -3.97 -2.21
CA LYS A 62 -6.50 -4.62 -1.88
C LYS A 62 -6.42 -6.04 -1.31
N SER A 63 -5.23 -6.45 -0.85
CA SER A 63 -5.01 -7.77 -0.22
C SER A 63 -5.12 -7.78 1.31
N GLY A 64 -5.72 -6.75 1.94
CA GLY A 64 -5.91 -6.71 3.39
C GLY A 64 -4.97 -5.79 4.17
N THR A 65 -4.28 -4.87 3.51
CA THR A 65 -3.29 -3.95 4.11
C THR A 65 -3.82 -3.22 5.34
N THR A 66 -4.97 -2.54 5.22
CA THR A 66 -5.57 -1.82 6.36
C THR A 66 -5.88 -2.76 7.52
N TRP A 67 -6.34 -3.98 7.24
CA TRP A 67 -6.70 -4.94 8.27
C TRP A 67 -5.50 -5.40 9.07
N VAL A 68 -4.42 -5.81 8.39
CA VAL A 68 -3.18 -6.20 9.06
C VAL A 68 -2.50 -5.01 9.74
N SER A 69 -2.58 -3.80 9.18
CA SER A 69 -2.08 -2.58 9.83
C SER A 69 -2.80 -2.30 11.16
N GLU A 70 -4.13 -2.45 11.23
CA GLU A 70 -4.86 -2.30 12.49
C GLU A 70 -4.52 -3.40 13.51
N ILE A 71 -4.41 -4.65 13.06
CA ILE A 71 -4.02 -5.77 13.93
C ILE A 71 -2.65 -5.50 14.56
N VAL A 72 -1.67 -5.11 13.75
CA VAL A 72 -0.31 -4.78 14.22
C VAL A 72 -0.35 -3.60 15.19
N ASP A 73 -1.08 -2.53 14.88
CA ASP A 73 -1.17 -1.36 15.76
C ASP A 73 -1.81 -1.71 17.11
N LEU A 74 -2.87 -2.54 17.11
CA LEU A 74 -3.48 -3.06 18.33
C LEU A 74 -2.49 -3.90 19.15
N ILE A 75 -1.74 -4.81 18.52
CA ILE A 75 -0.75 -5.65 19.21
C ILE A 75 0.32 -4.77 19.88
N LEU A 76 0.85 -3.77 19.17
CA LEU A 76 1.88 -2.87 19.70
C LEU A 76 1.40 -2.02 20.89
N HIS A 77 0.08 -1.83 21.01
CA HIS A 77 -0.54 -1.07 22.09
C HIS A 77 -1.32 -1.97 23.06
N ASN A 78 -0.95 -3.25 23.18
CA ASN A 78 -1.53 -4.21 24.12
C ASN A 78 -3.06 -4.32 24.04
N GLY A 79 -3.63 -4.16 22.85
CA GLY A 79 -5.07 -4.20 22.59
C GLY A 79 -5.85 -2.95 23.03
N ASP A 80 -5.17 -1.85 23.41
CA ASP A 80 -5.86 -0.62 23.78
C ASP A 80 -6.46 0.08 22.56
N THR A 81 -7.78 -0.07 22.38
CA THR A 81 -8.53 0.52 21.28
C THR A 81 -8.58 2.06 21.31
N LYS A 82 -8.19 2.71 22.41
CA LYS A 82 -8.08 4.18 22.42
C LYS A 82 -6.87 4.65 21.63
N THR A 83 -5.80 3.86 21.62
CA THR A 83 -4.57 4.20 20.89
C THR A 83 -4.77 4.13 19.38
N THR A 84 -5.64 3.24 18.87
CA THR A 84 -5.97 3.17 17.44
C THR A 84 -6.82 4.36 16.96
N GLN A 85 -7.35 5.16 17.89
CA GLN A 85 -8.12 6.38 17.62
C GLN A 85 -7.25 7.66 17.64
N ARG A 86 -5.94 7.55 17.89
CA ARG A 86 -5.02 8.71 17.94
C ARG A 86 -4.83 9.43 16.60
N GLY A 87 -5.26 8.80 15.51
CA GLY A 87 -5.14 9.32 14.16
C GLY A 87 -5.67 8.31 13.14
N ALA A 88 -5.80 8.74 11.90
CA ALA A 88 -6.20 7.85 10.83
C ALA A 88 -5.13 6.78 10.58
N ILE A 89 -5.51 5.62 10.05
CA ILE A 89 -4.57 4.50 9.84
C ILE A 89 -3.36 4.88 8.97
N PHE A 90 -3.53 5.78 8.00
CA PHE A 90 -2.44 6.25 7.14
C PHE A 90 -1.46 7.21 7.83
N GLU A 91 -1.84 7.78 8.98
CA GLU A 91 -0.96 8.59 9.83
C GLU A 91 -0.22 7.70 10.83
N ARG A 92 -0.89 6.65 11.31
CA ARG A 92 -0.34 5.67 12.26
C ARG A 92 0.60 4.67 11.61
N VAL A 93 0.31 4.27 10.38
CA VAL A 93 1.08 3.34 9.55
C VAL A 93 1.32 4.02 8.19
N PRO A 94 2.30 4.92 8.11
CA PRO A 94 2.51 5.70 6.90
C PRO A 94 2.90 4.84 5.72
N PHE A 95 2.48 5.28 4.54
CA PHE A 95 2.69 4.59 3.29
C PHE A 95 3.93 5.16 2.59
N VAL A 96 5.04 4.43 2.59
CA VAL A 96 6.38 4.99 2.31
C VAL A 96 6.49 5.71 0.96
N GLU A 97 5.89 5.17 -0.10
CA GLU A 97 5.90 5.78 -1.43
C GLU A 97 4.74 6.77 -1.68
N PHE A 98 3.91 7.05 -0.68
CA PHE A 98 2.78 7.95 -0.83
C PHE A 98 3.23 9.38 -1.08
N ALA A 99 2.72 9.95 -2.16
CA ALA A 99 2.82 11.38 -2.44
C ALA A 99 1.57 11.83 -3.19
N VAL A 100 0.88 12.83 -2.68
CA VAL A 100 -0.22 13.50 -3.39
C VAL A 100 -0.07 14.99 -3.12
N PRO A 101 -0.08 15.86 -4.15
CA PRO A 101 0.09 17.29 -3.94
C PRO A 101 -0.91 17.84 -2.92
N GLY A 102 -0.40 18.59 -1.93
CA GLY A 102 -1.19 19.19 -0.86
C GLY A 102 -1.57 18.25 0.29
N MET A 103 -0.98 17.05 0.34
CA MET A 103 -0.92 16.18 1.52
C MET A 103 0.54 15.91 1.90
N PRO A 104 0.86 15.70 3.19
CA PRO A 104 2.18 15.22 3.58
C PRO A 104 2.49 13.88 2.90
N THR A 105 3.71 13.74 2.40
CA THR A 105 4.23 12.49 1.84
C THR A 105 4.42 11.45 2.93
N GLY A 106 4.47 10.17 2.54
CA GLY A 106 4.76 9.08 3.47
C GLY A 106 6.08 9.27 4.21
N THR A 107 7.12 9.69 3.49
CA THR A 107 8.46 9.95 4.05
C THR A 107 8.45 11.11 5.05
N GLU A 108 7.76 12.23 4.75
CA GLU A 108 7.64 13.36 5.69
C GLU A 108 6.93 12.94 6.99
N ILE A 109 5.89 12.11 6.91
CA ILE A 109 5.23 11.59 8.12
C ILE A 109 6.20 10.71 8.90
N LEU A 110 6.91 9.78 8.22
CA LEU A 110 7.85 8.84 8.85
C LEU A 110 9.05 9.52 9.51
N GLU A 111 9.48 10.69 9.06
CA GLU A 111 10.55 11.48 9.68
C GLU A 111 10.15 12.05 11.05
N THR A 112 8.86 12.26 11.30
CA THR A 112 8.35 12.77 12.57
C THR A 112 8.11 11.67 13.62
N MET A 113 8.15 10.40 13.21
CA MET A 113 7.83 9.25 14.06
C MET A 113 9.08 8.72 14.79
N LYS A 114 8.87 8.25 16.03
CA LYS A 114 9.91 7.56 16.80
C LYS A 114 9.99 6.07 16.38
N PRO A 115 11.19 5.50 16.19
CA PRO A 115 11.37 4.06 16.00
C PRO A 115 10.99 3.23 17.24
N PRO A 116 10.59 1.95 17.08
CA PRO A 116 10.35 1.27 15.80
C PRO A 116 9.02 1.70 15.15
N ARG A 117 9.06 1.92 13.83
CA ARG A 117 7.91 2.36 13.02
C ARG A 117 7.23 1.16 12.37
N VAL A 118 5.91 1.24 12.19
CA VAL A 118 5.18 0.35 11.29
C VAL A 118 4.96 1.11 9.99
N ILE A 119 5.41 0.54 8.89
CA ILE A 119 5.48 1.18 7.59
C ILE A 119 4.69 0.34 6.60
N LYS A 120 3.87 0.97 5.77
CA LYS A 120 3.14 0.32 4.68
C LYS A 120 3.89 0.50 3.36
N SER A 121 3.84 -0.50 2.49
CA SER A 121 4.17 -0.36 1.06
C SER A 121 3.31 -1.28 0.17
N HIS A 122 3.31 -1.00 -1.13
CA HIS A 122 2.77 -1.84 -2.20
C HIS A 122 3.83 -2.11 -3.28
N LEU A 123 5.11 -1.83 -2.99
CA LEU A 123 6.18 -1.95 -3.97
C LEU A 123 6.51 -3.42 -4.24
N PRO A 124 6.79 -3.80 -5.50
CA PRO A 124 7.39 -5.10 -5.76
C PRO A 124 8.77 -5.18 -5.07
N VAL A 125 9.17 -6.39 -4.67
CA VAL A 125 10.39 -6.66 -3.88
C VAL A 125 11.62 -5.86 -4.34
N HIS A 126 11.84 -5.77 -5.66
CA HIS A 126 13.02 -5.12 -6.25
C HIS A 126 13.01 -3.59 -6.17
N LEU A 127 11.88 -2.98 -5.82
CA LEU A 127 11.73 -1.54 -5.58
C LEU A 127 11.61 -1.21 -4.09
N VAL A 128 11.49 -2.17 -3.17
CA VAL A 128 11.51 -1.82 -1.74
C VAL A 128 12.86 -1.17 -1.40
N PRO A 129 12.89 -0.03 -0.67
CA PRO A 129 14.15 0.65 -0.31
C PRO A 129 15.16 -0.30 0.34
N ASN A 130 16.41 -0.27 -0.13
CA ASN A 130 17.43 -1.24 0.30
C ASN A 130 17.73 -1.18 1.81
N SER A 131 17.51 -0.04 2.45
CA SER A 131 17.69 0.15 3.89
C SER A 131 16.88 -0.85 4.73
N PHE A 132 15.67 -1.26 4.29
CA PHE A 132 14.88 -2.31 4.96
C PHE A 132 15.64 -3.65 5.03
N TRP A 133 16.39 -3.95 3.97
CA TRP A 133 17.16 -5.17 3.84
C TRP A 133 18.44 -5.12 4.66
N GLU A 134 19.16 -4.00 4.59
CA GLU A 134 20.39 -3.76 5.35
C GLU A 134 20.14 -3.81 6.86
N LYS A 135 19.01 -3.25 7.31
CA LYS A 135 18.58 -3.26 8.72
C LYS A 135 17.87 -4.53 9.16
N LYS A 136 17.68 -5.50 8.25
CA LYS A 136 16.99 -6.78 8.51
C LYS A 136 15.61 -6.57 9.14
N CYS A 137 14.88 -5.56 8.67
CA CYS A 137 13.54 -5.23 9.14
C CYS A 137 12.63 -6.47 9.05
N LYS A 138 11.69 -6.55 10.00
CA LYS A 138 10.62 -7.56 9.92
C LYS A 138 9.69 -7.16 8.78
N VAL A 139 9.17 -8.16 8.06
CA VAL A 139 8.18 -7.95 7.01
C VAL A 139 6.96 -8.82 7.29
N ILE A 140 5.77 -8.22 7.18
CA ILE A 140 4.52 -8.96 7.04
C ILE A 140 4.03 -8.73 5.62
N TYR A 141 3.93 -9.82 4.85
CA TYR A 141 3.32 -9.80 3.53
C TYR A 141 1.93 -10.45 3.59
N VAL A 142 0.92 -9.84 2.98
CA VAL A 142 -0.41 -10.45 2.85
C VAL A 142 -0.79 -10.63 1.39
N ALA A 143 -1.03 -11.88 1.00
CA ALA A 143 -1.60 -12.24 -0.29
C ALA A 143 -3.12 -12.42 -0.19
N ARG A 144 -3.81 -12.31 -1.33
CA ARG A 144 -5.25 -12.56 -1.44
C ARG A 144 -5.54 -13.17 -2.80
N ASN A 145 -6.56 -14.02 -2.88
CA ASN A 145 -7.04 -14.60 -4.13
C ASN A 145 -7.27 -13.51 -5.20
N PRO A 146 -6.75 -13.69 -6.44
CA PRO A 146 -6.71 -12.62 -7.44
C PRO A 146 -8.09 -12.18 -7.93
N LYS A 147 -9.10 -13.06 -7.86
CA LYS A 147 -10.46 -12.72 -8.30
C LYS A 147 -11.09 -11.69 -7.35
N ASP A 148 -10.87 -11.84 -6.05
CA ASP A 148 -11.37 -10.89 -5.05
C ASP A 148 -10.56 -9.60 -5.04
N VAL A 149 -9.24 -9.71 -5.28
CA VAL A 149 -8.38 -8.54 -5.50
C VAL A 149 -8.91 -7.71 -6.65
N LEU A 150 -9.15 -8.32 -7.83
CA LEU A 150 -9.67 -7.65 -9.02
C LEU A 150 -10.96 -6.85 -8.71
N VAL A 151 -11.96 -7.50 -8.11
CA VAL A 151 -13.26 -6.85 -7.83
C VAL A 151 -13.07 -5.70 -6.84
N SER A 152 -12.31 -5.91 -5.76
CA SER A 152 -12.02 -4.86 -4.79
C SER A 152 -11.24 -3.69 -5.41
N TYR A 153 -10.34 -3.99 -6.34
CA TYR A 153 -9.49 -3.00 -6.98
C TYR A 153 -10.26 -2.15 -7.99
N TYR A 154 -11.19 -2.76 -8.74
CA TYR A 154 -12.10 -2.05 -9.64
C TYR A 154 -12.91 -0.97 -8.89
N HIS A 155 -13.54 -1.35 -7.77
CA HIS A 155 -14.28 -0.39 -6.95
C HIS A 155 -13.36 0.65 -6.31
N PHE A 156 -12.13 0.27 -5.94
CA PHE A 156 -11.16 1.21 -5.39
C PHE A 156 -10.74 2.28 -6.42
N TYR A 157 -10.54 1.91 -7.68
CA TYR A 157 -10.26 2.86 -8.75
C TYR A 157 -11.38 3.89 -8.91
N HIS A 158 -12.65 3.48 -8.80
CA HIS A 158 -13.79 4.40 -8.85
C HIS A 158 -13.79 5.41 -7.69
N MET A 159 -13.45 5.00 -6.47
CA MET A 159 -13.45 5.92 -5.31
C MET A 159 -12.18 6.77 -5.18
N ALA A 160 -11.01 6.25 -5.54
CA ALA A 160 -9.73 6.91 -5.33
C ALA A 160 -9.30 7.66 -6.60
N VAL A 161 -9.64 8.95 -6.67
CA VAL A 161 -9.48 9.81 -7.86
C VAL A 161 -8.03 10.02 -8.34
N VAL A 162 -7.05 9.59 -7.55
CA VAL A 162 -5.63 9.53 -7.93
C VAL A 162 -5.33 8.46 -9.00
N HIS A 163 -6.23 7.49 -9.18
CA HIS A 163 -6.14 6.48 -10.23
C HIS A 163 -6.82 6.97 -11.51
N PRO A 164 -6.37 6.49 -12.69
CA PRO A 164 -7.09 6.72 -13.95
C PRO A 164 -8.52 6.15 -13.87
N ASP A 165 -9.35 6.55 -14.83
CA ASP A 165 -10.68 5.97 -14.95
C ASP A 165 -10.55 4.45 -15.20
N PRO A 166 -11.16 3.60 -14.35
CA PRO A 166 -11.11 2.15 -14.56
C PRO A 166 -11.92 1.67 -15.78
N GLY A 167 -12.83 2.50 -16.32
CA GLY A 167 -13.73 2.10 -17.39
C GLY A 167 -14.75 1.06 -16.96
N THR A 168 -15.17 0.22 -17.90
CA THR A 168 -16.03 -0.93 -17.64
C THR A 168 -15.27 -2.03 -16.87
N PHE A 169 -16.01 -2.93 -16.22
CA PHE A 169 -15.39 -4.05 -15.51
C PHE A 169 -14.58 -4.96 -16.44
N ASP A 170 -15.06 -5.21 -17.67
CA ASP A 170 -14.37 -6.05 -18.64
C ASP A 170 -13.04 -5.42 -19.10
N GLU A 171 -13.02 -4.11 -19.35
CA GLU A 171 -11.79 -3.38 -19.66
C GLU A 171 -10.80 -3.44 -18.49
N PHE A 172 -11.29 -3.23 -17.27
CA PHE A 172 -10.45 -3.31 -16.08
C PHE A 172 -9.91 -4.71 -15.83
N LEU A 173 -10.70 -5.76 -16.05
CA LEU A 173 -10.27 -7.16 -16.00
C LEU A 173 -9.13 -7.42 -16.99
N GLN A 174 -9.25 -6.94 -18.24
CA GLN A 174 -8.19 -7.09 -19.23
C GLN A 174 -6.91 -6.36 -18.81
N ASN A 175 -7.04 -5.13 -18.27
CA ASN A 175 -5.89 -4.37 -17.76
C ASN A 175 -5.23 -5.06 -16.55
N PHE A 176 -6.02 -5.63 -15.65
CA PHE A 176 -5.53 -6.38 -14.49
C PHE A 176 -4.75 -7.63 -14.92
N ILE A 177 -5.28 -8.41 -15.87
CA ILE A 177 -4.59 -9.60 -16.42
C ILE A 177 -3.28 -9.21 -17.11
N LYS A 178 -3.28 -8.11 -17.87
CA LYS A 178 -2.08 -7.59 -18.55
C LYS A 178 -1.08 -6.93 -17.62
N GLY A 179 -1.45 -6.67 -16.37
CA GLY A 179 -0.60 -5.95 -15.41
C GLY A 179 -0.44 -4.47 -15.73
N THR A 180 -1.40 -3.85 -16.43
CA THR A 180 -1.38 -2.41 -16.78
C THR A 180 -2.14 -1.55 -15.78
N VAL A 181 -2.52 -2.11 -14.63
CA VAL A 181 -3.04 -1.39 -13.45
C VAL A 181 -1.90 -0.93 -12.55
N SER A 182 -2.15 -0.02 -11.61
CA SER A 182 -1.15 0.50 -10.68
C SER A 182 -0.55 -0.65 -9.88
N TYR A 183 0.77 -0.59 -9.64
CA TYR A 183 1.57 -1.67 -9.04
C TYR A 183 1.71 -2.93 -9.90
N GLY A 184 1.30 -2.88 -11.16
CA GLY A 184 1.63 -3.88 -12.15
C GLY A 184 0.92 -5.23 -11.96
N PRO A 185 1.48 -6.32 -12.51
CA PRO A 185 0.86 -7.64 -12.49
C PRO A 185 0.84 -8.24 -11.08
N TRP A 186 -0.37 -8.52 -10.58
CA TRP A 186 -0.59 -9.20 -9.30
C TRP A 186 0.22 -10.48 -9.16
N SER A 187 0.28 -11.29 -10.24
CA SER A 187 0.94 -12.60 -10.22
C SER A 187 2.42 -12.50 -9.93
N ASP A 188 3.09 -11.49 -10.48
CA ASP A 188 4.53 -11.35 -10.34
C ASP A 188 4.84 -10.80 -8.95
N HIS A 189 4.02 -9.84 -8.49
CA HIS A 189 4.10 -9.30 -7.14
C HIS A 189 4.01 -10.40 -6.08
N VAL A 190 2.95 -11.22 -6.09
CA VAL A 190 2.77 -12.28 -5.07
C VAL A 190 3.83 -13.38 -5.16
N LYS A 191 4.27 -13.74 -6.37
CA LYS A 191 5.30 -14.77 -6.59
C LYS A 191 6.68 -14.30 -6.13
N ASP A 192 7.04 -13.06 -6.44
CA ASP A 192 8.36 -12.54 -6.07
C ASP A 192 8.47 -12.36 -4.56
N TRP A 193 7.43 -11.85 -3.90
CA TRP A 193 7.37 -11.83 -2.44
C TRP A 193 7.37 -13.24 -1.83
N TRP A 194 6.70 -14.22 -2.44
CA TRP A 194 6.73 -15.61 -1.98
C TRP A 194 8.13 -16.24 -2.06
N LYS A 195 8.91 -15.93 -3.10
CA LYS A 195 10.31 -16.38 -3.23
C LYS A 195 11.19 -15.85 -2.10
N GLN A 196 10.86 -14.68 -1.54
CA GLN A 196 11.63 -14.06 -0.45
C GLN A 196 11.34 -14.64 0.94
N ARG A 197 10.27 -15.44 1.12
CA ARG A 197 9.80 -15.88 2.46
C ARG A 197 10.82 -16.64 3.30
N HIS A 198 11.80 -17.29 2.65
CA HIS A 198 12.88 -18.02 3.33
C HIS A 198 14.22 -17.28 3.33
N GLN A 199 14.31 -16.16 2.61
CA GLN A 199 15.54 -15.36 2.45
C GLN A 199 15.54 -14.11 3.34
N ARG A 200 14.36 -13.69 3.78
CA ARG A 200 14.12 -12.45 4.55
C ARG A 200 13.43 -12.80 5.86
N ASN A 201 13.43 -11.85 6.80
CA ASN A 201 12.64 -11.94 8.03
C ASN A 201 11.16 -11.64 7.72
N LEU A 202 10.51 -12.54 6.98
CA LEU A 202 9.22 -12.33 6.35
C LEU A 202 8.19 -13.34 6.86
N LEU A 203 7.06 -12.83 7.35
CA LEU A 203 5.84 -13.57 7.58
C LEU A 203 4.92 -13.42 6.37
N TYR A 204 4.60 -14.52 5.70
CA TYR A 204 3.70 -14.53 4.54
C TYR A 204 2.32 -15.04 4.98
N LEU A 205 1.31 -14.19 4.89
CA LEU A 205 -0.07 -14.47 5.28
C LEU A 205 -0.97 -14.51 4.04
N PHE A 206 -2.11 -15.19 4.18
CA PHE A 206 -3.20 -15.16 3.22
C PHE A 206 -4.39 -14.47 3.87
N TYR A 207 -5.04 -13.57 3.12
CA TYR A 207 -6.23 -12.85 3.56
C TYR A 207 -7.37 -13.82 3.90
N GLU A 208 -7.46 -14.92 3.17
CA GLU A 208 -8.45 -15.97 3.37
C GLU A 208 -8.26 -16.66 4.74
N ASP A 209 -7.03 -17.00 5.12
CA ASP A 209 -6.71 -17.58 6.43
C ASP A 209 -7.01 -16.62 7.59
N MET A 210 -7.01 -15.30 7.34
CA MET A 210 -7.37 -14.30 8.36
C MET A 210 -8.88 -14.21 8.60
N LEU A 211 -9.70 -14.72 7.67
CA LEU A 211 -11.16 -14.73 7.78
C LEU A 211 -11.72 -16.00 8.42
N GLU A 212 -11.00 -17.11 8.32
CA GLU A 212 -11.37 -18.43 8.87
C GLU A 212 -11.20 -18.50 10.40
#